data_AF-W4M7U8-F1
#
_entry.id   AF-W4M7U8-F1
#
_cell.length_a   1.000
_cell.length_b   1.000
_cell.length_c   1.000
_cell.angle_alpha   90.00
_cell.angle_beta   90.00
_cell.angle_gamma   90.00
#
_symmetry.space_group_name_H-M   'P 1'
#
loop_
_entity.id
_entity.type
_entity.pdbx_description
1 polymer ?
#
loop_
_entity_poly.entity_id
_entity_poly.type
_entity_poly.pdbx_seq_one_letter_code
_entity_poly.pdbx_strand_id
1 'polypeptide(L)'
;CEACGYTRQEVKNVTMLPWSEALTDWGWRLVYQRPWPVSITALTIGLESQPPDIYSRIVNSFTTHYGWSADDKAIRFFAGHIEADTVHSSRGFRIAETYCDTPALQQEAIEAVAVAAKKRWNHMNGIYWYALYGREDDTPVDET
;
A
#
# COMPACT_ATOMS: atom_id res chain seq x y z
N CYS A 1 -2.18 -14.07 6.99
CA CYS A 1 -3.56 -14.16 7.53
C CYS A 1 -3.82 -15.47 8.25
N GLU A 2 -3.61 -16.64 7.61
CA GLU A 2 -3.77 -17.95 8.28
C GLU A 2 -2.88 -18.10 9.52
N ALA A 3 -1.61 -17.66 9.44
CA ALA A 3 -0.70 -17.60 10.60
C ALA A 3 -1.18 -16.67 11.74
N CYS A 4 -2.18 -15.83 11.48
CA CYS A 4 -2.82 -14.94 12.45
C CYS A 4 -4.21 -15.46 12.88
N GLY A 5 -4.57 -16.70 12.51
CA GLY A 5 -5.84 -17.33 12.91
C GLY A 5 -7.02 -17.10 11.95
N TYR A 6 -6.82 -16.43 10.81
CA TYR A 6 -7.91 -16.14 9.86
C TYR A 6 -7.93 -17.13 8.68
N THR A 7 -9.09 -17.69 8.41
CA THR A 7 -9.35 -18.50 7.22
C THR A 7 -9.36 -17.64 5.95
N ARG A 8 -9.11 -18.28 4.80
CA ARG A 8 -9.23 -17.62 3.49
C ARG A 8 -10.62 -17.01 3.24
N GLN A 9 -11.69 -17.66 3.73
CA GLN A 9 -13.05 -17.19 3.50
C GLN A 9 -13.32 -15.91 4.30
N GLU A 10 -12.88 -15.85 5.55
CA GLU A 10 -12.97 -14.63 6.37
C GLU A 10 -12.23 -13.47 5.71
N VAL A 11 -11.00 -13.70 5.24
CA VAL A 11 -10.20 -12.65 4.57
C VAL A 11 -10.87 -12.15 3.29
N LYS A 12 -11.55 -13.02 2.53
CA LYS A 12 -12.23 -12.62 1.29
C LYS A 12 -13.55 -11.89 1.51
N ASN A 13 -14.22 -12.16 2.63
CA ASN A 13 -15.53 -11.61 2.94
C ASN A 13 -15.48 -10.41 3.90
N VAL A 14 -14.30 -10.04 4.39
CA VAL A 14 -14.15 -8.94 5.32
C VAL A 14 -14.50 -7.62 4.64
N THR A 15 -15.30 -6.79 5.31
CA THR A 15 -15.50 -5.40 4.93
C THR A 15 -14.21 -4.63 5.19
N MET A 16 -13.74 -3.88 4.20
CA MET A 16 -12.55 -3.05 4.37
C MET A 16 -12.86 -1.85 5.24
N LEU A 17 -11.91 -1.46 6.11
CA LEU A 17 -12.02 -0.20 6.84
C LEU A 17 -12.12 0.98 5.85
N PRO A 18 -12.86 2.06 6.17
CA PRO A 18 -13.11 3.17 5.23
C PRO A 18 -11.84 3.81 4.68
N TRP A 19 -10.78 3.90 5.50
CA TRP A 19 -9.48 4.45 5.10
C TRP A 19 -8.69 3.52 4.17
N SER A 20 -8.89 2.20 4.29
CA SER A 20 -8.34 1.20 3.38
C SER A 20 -9.07 1.23 2.05
N GLU A 21 -10.41 1.32 2.09
CA GLU A 21 -11.25 1.48 0.90
C GLU A 21 -10.91 2.76 0.14
N ALA A 22 -10.78 3.88 0.85
CA ALA A 22 -10.42 5.16 0.24
C ALA A 22 -9.04 5.17 -0.47
N LEU A 23 -8.10 4.29 -0.07
CA LEU A 23 -6.84 4.10 -0.80
C LEU A 23 -7.07 3.28 -2.08
N THR A 24 -7.79 2.17 -1.98
CA THR A 24 -8.13 1.30 -3.12
C THR A 24 -8.91 2.07 -4.20
N ASP A 25 -9.96 2.78 -3.81
CA ASP A 25 -10.81 3.56 -4.71
C ASP A 25 -10.07 4.73 -5.35
N TRP A 26 -9.16 5.35 -4.60
CA TRP A 26 -8.27 6.36 -5.16
C TRP A 26 -7.34 5.76 -6.22
N GLY A 27 -6.78 4.57 -5.99
CA GLY A 27 -5.96 3.85 -6.96
C GLY A 27 -6.73 3.57 -8.25
N TRP A 28 -7.97 3.09 -8.14
CA TRP A 28 -8.84 2.88 -9.30
C TRP A 28 -9.13 4.17 -10.06
N ARG A 29 -9.55 5.24 -9.37
CA ARG A 29 -9.77 6.55 -10.02
C ARG A 29 -8.52 7.07 -10.71
N LEU A 30 -7.35 6.96 -10.07
CA LEU A 30 -6.08 7.37 -10.64
C LEU A 30 -5.85 6.66 -11.98
N VAL A 31 -5.98 5.32 -12.01
CA VAL A 31 -5.78 4.53 -13.24
C VAL A 31 -6.80 4.86 -14.33
N TYR A 32 -8.08 5.10 -13.98
CA TYR A 32 -9.12 5.38 -14.98
C TYR A 32 -9.20 6.83 -15.45
N GLN A 33 -8.71 7.79 -14.67
CA GLN A 33 -8.95 9.22 -14.92
C GLN A 33 -7.69 10.02 -15.25
N ARG A 34 -6.48 9.46 -15.04
CA ARG A 34 -5.22 10.16 -15.27
C ARG A 34 -4.42 9.54 -16.41
N PRO A 35 -3.52 10.30 -17.06
CA PRO A 35 -2.61 9.75 -18.05
C PRO A 35 -1.87 8.55 -17.46
N TRP A 36 -1.76 7.46 -18.24
CA TRP A 36 -1.12 6.24 -17.76
C TRP A 36 0.29 6.43 -17.17
N PRO A 37 1.20 7.31 -17.68
CA PRO A 37 2.51 7.44 -17.07
C PRO A 37 2.45 8.10 -15.70
N VAL A 38 1.51 9.03 -15.49
CA VAL A 38 1.24 9.65 -14.18
C VAL A 38 0.72 8.60 -13.21
N SER A 39 -0.25 7.79 -13.63
CA SER A 39 -0.87 6.76 -12.78
C SER A 39 0.13 5.72 -12.33
N ILE A 40 0.93 5.17 -13.26
CA ILE A 40 1.95 4.19 -12.92
C ILE A 40 3.02 4.82 -12.02
N THR A 41 3.52 6.01 -12.36
CA THR A 41 4.52 6.72 -11.55
C THR A 41 4.05 6.91 -10.11
N ALA A 42 2.81 7.36 -9.91
CA ALA A 42 2.25 7.58 -8.59
C ALA A 42 2.06 6.30 -7.77
N LEU A 43 1.65 5.19 -8.38
CA LEU A 43 1.52 3.91 -7.69
C LEU A 43 2.90 3.32 -7.34
N THR A 44 3.80 3.23 -8.31
CA THR A 44 5.11 2.59 -8.10
C THR A 44 6.03 3.42 -7.19
N ILE A 45 6.12 4.73 -7.41
CA ILE A 45 6.99 5.58 -6.57
C ILE A 45 6.26 5.89 -5.27
N GLY A 46 5.03 6.36 -5.35
CA GLY A 46 4.29 6.83 -4.18
C GLY A 46 3.88 5.75 -3.20
N LEU A 47 3.72 4.49 -3.64
CA LEU A 47 3.34 3.37 -2.75
C LEU A 47 4.40 2.26 -2.66
N GLU A 48 5.03 1.88 -3.78
CA GLU A 48 5.93 0.71 -3.83
C GLU A 48 7.42 1.04 -3.62
N SER A 49 7.84 2.31 -3.61
CA SER A 49 9.24 2.65 -3.27
C SER A 49 9.54 2.66 -1.78
N GLN A 50 8.49 2.64 -0.93
CA GLN A 50 8.59 2.69 0.53
C GLN A 50 8.79 1.32 1.22
N PRO A 51 8.14 0.22 0.77
CA PRO A 51 8.27 -1.10 1.37
C PRO A 51 9.70 -1.61 1.59
N PRO A 52 10.70 -1.41 0.71
CA PRO A 52 12.05 -1.93 0.97
C PRO A 52 12.63 -1.49 2.33
N ASP A 53 12.49 -0.21 2.69
CA ASP A 53 12.93 0.29 4.00
C ASP A 53 11.98 -0.14 5.13
N ILE A 54 10.67 -0.02 4.91
CA ILE A 54 9.65 -0.34 5.95
C ILE A 54 9.68 -1.83 6.30
N TYR A 55 9.65 -2.72 5.31
CA TYR A 55 9.53 -4.16 5.50
C TYR A 55 10.80 -4.78 6.07
N SER A 56 11.98 -4.22 5.78
CA SER A 56 13.22 -4.61 6.44
C SER A 56 13.12 -4.46 7.97
N ARG A 57 12.50 -3.38 8.44
CA ARG A 57 12.27 -3.16 9.89
C ARG A 57 11.20 -4.10 10.44
N ILE A 58 10.10 -4.29 9.70
CA ILE A 58 9.00 -5.18 10.09
C ILE A 58 9.44 -6.65 10.20
N VAL A 59 10.21 -7.16 9.25
CA VAL A 59 10.72 -8.54 9.28
C VAL A 59 11.60 -8.78 10.51
N ASN A 60 12.45 -7.82 10.86
CA ASN A 60 13.24 -7.89 12.09
C ASN A 60 12.32 -7.92 13.33
N SER A 61 11.28 -7.08 13.37
CA SER A 61 10.30 -7.08 14.46
C SER A 61 9.54 -8.40 14.59
N PHE A 62 9.22 -9.08 13.49
CA PHE A 62 8.60 -10.42 13.54
C PHE A 62 9.52 -11.45 14.20
N THR A 63 10.81 -11.43 13.88
CA THR A 63 11.80 -12.28 14.55
C THR A 63 11.85 -11.98 16.05
N THR A 64 11.98 -10.71 16.42
CA THR A 64 12.17 -10.30 17.82
C THR A 64 10.95 -10.53 18.70
N HIS A 65 9.74 -10.22 18.21
CA HIS A 65 8.54 -10.18 19.04
C HIS A 65 7.59 -11.37 18.84
N TYR A 66 7.70 -12.09 17.72
CA TYR A 66 6.79 -13.17 17.36
C TYR A 66 7.51 -14.50 17.08
N GLY A 67 8.85 -14.51 17.08
CA GLY A 67 9.67 -15.73 16.94
C GLY A 67 9.70 -16.34 15.54
N TRP A 68 9.19 -15.65 14.52
CA TRP A 68 9.25 -16.10 13.13
C TRP A 68 10.62 -15.80 12.52
N SER A 69 11.25 -16.79 11.89
CA SER A 69 12.45 -16.55 11.10
C SER A 69 12.13 -15.81 9.80
N ALA A 70 13.12 -15.13 9.21
CA ALA A 70 12.96 -14.34 7.99
C ALA A 70 12.44 -15.15 6.78
N ASP A 71 12.67 -16.46 6.77
CA ASP A 71 12.23 -17.41 5.74
C ASP A 71 10.90 -18.12 6.05
N ASP A 72 10.29 -17.84 7.21
CA ASP A 72 9.03 -18.46 7.61
C ASP A 72 7.90 -18.10 6.61
N LYS A 73 7.11 -19.11 6.23
CA LYS A 73 5.95 -18.94 5.34
C LYS A 73 4.95 -17.91 5.87
N ALA A 74 4.85 -17.76 7.20
CA ALA A 74 3.99 -16.79 7.87
C ALA A 74 4.31 -15.34 7.49
N ILE A 75 5.60 -15.02 7.29
CA ILE A 75 6.07 -13.64 7.01
C ILE A 75 6.74 -13.49 5.64
N ARG A 76 6.82 -14.55 4.85
CA ARG A 76 7.46 -14.57 3.51
C ARG A 76 6.97 -13.47 2.57
N PHE A 77 5.72 -13.02 2.71
CA PHE A 77 5.20 -11.89 1.95
C PHE A 77 6.09 -10.64 2.11
N PHE A 78 6.41 -10.27 3.35
CA PHE A 78 7.20 -9.08 3.66
C PHE A 78 8.65 -9.24 3.19
N ALA A 79 9.26 -10.39 3.45
CA ALA A 79 10.64 -10.67 3.03
C ALA A 79 10.79 -10.63 1.50
N GLY A 80 9.85 -11.24 0.76
CA GLY A 80 9.87 -11.22 -0.70
C GLY A 80 9.65 -9.83 -1.30
N HIS A 81 8.89 -8.96 -0.63
CA HIS A 81 8.66 -7.59 -1.10
C HIS A 81 9.88 -6.68 -0.94
N ILE A 82 10.81 -6.96 -0.02
CA ILE A 82 12.06 -6.16 0.08
C ILE A 82 12.84 -6.21 -1.25
N GLU A 83 12.98 -7.40 -1.83
CA GLU A 83 13.67 -7.58 -3.11
C GLU A 83 12.80 -7.11 -4.29
N ALA A 84 11.55 -7.58 -4.35
CA ALA A 84 10.66 -7.28 -5.48
C ALA A 84 10.41 -5.77 -5.63
N ASP A 85 10.18 -5.06 -4.53
CA ASP A 85 9.84 -3.65 -4.57
C ASP A 85 11.04 -2.75 -4.85
N THR A 86 12.27 -3.23 -4.61
CA THR A 86 13.48 -2.56 -5.12
C THR A 86 13.47 -2.51 -6.65
N VAL A 87 13.06 -3.62 -7.30
CA VAL A 87 12.93 -3.69 -8.76
C VAL A 87 11.77 -2.82 -9.25
N HIS A 88 10.59 -2.92 -8.61
CA HIS A 88 9.41 -2.13 -8.97
C HIS A 88 9.67 -0.62 -8.87
N SER A 89 10.31 -0.18 -7.77
CA SER A 89 10.70 1.21 -7.55
C SER A 89 11.57 1.73 -8.70
N SER A 90 12.65 1.02 -9.04
CA SER A 90 13.55 1.42 -10.14
C SER A 90 12.83 1.54 -11.49
N ARG A 91 11.87 0.64 -11.77
CA ARG A 91 11.05 0.70 -12.99
C ARG A 91 10.10 1.88 -12.98
N GLY A 92 9.53 2.21 -11.82
CA GLY A 92 8.69 3.39 -11.61
C GLY A 92 9.41 4.69 -11.95
N PHE A 93 10.63 4.88 -11.41
CA PHE A 93 11.46 6.05 -11.74
C PHE A 93 11.78 6.13 -13.23
N ARG A 94 12.15 5.01 -13.87
CA ARG A 94 12.40 4.99 -15.31
C ARG A 94 11.17 5.34 -16.15
N ILE A 95 9.97 4.90 -15.73
CA ILE A 95 8.72 5.26 -16.40
C ILE A 95 8.47 6.77 -16.29
N ALA A 96 8.67 7.34 -15.11
CA ALA A 96 8.55 8.78 -14.91
C ALA A 96 9.52 9.55 -15.82
N GLU A 97 10.80 9.17 -15.84
CA GLU A 97 11.83 9.80 -16.66
C GLU A 97 11.55 9.69 -18.18
N THR A 98 10.99 8.56 -18.62
CA THR A 98 10.77 8.28 -20.04
C THR A 98 9.47 8.90 -20.57
N TYR A 99 8.40 8.88 -19.77
CA TYR A 99 7.03 9.14 -20.25
C TYR A 99 6.33 10.33 -19.57
N CYS A 100 6.89 10.90 -18.50
CA CYS A 100 6.50 12.22 -18.02
C CYS A 100 7.44 13.25 -18.67
N ASP A 101 7.35 13.38 -19.99
CA ASP A 101 8.32 14.10 -20.85
C ASP A 101 7.91 15.56 -21.15
N THR A 102 6.81 16.02 -20.59
CA THR A 102 6.36 17.42 -20.67
C THR A 102 6.29 18.04 -19.28
N PRO A 103 6.45 19.37 -19.14
CA PRO A 103 6.31 20.05 -17.85
C PRO A 103 4.96 19.78 -17.17
N ALA A 104 3.88 19.65 -17.96
CA ALA A 104 2.55 19.33 -17.45
C ALA A 104 2.49 17.92 -16.85
N LEU A 105 3.01 16.91 -17.57
CA LEU A 105 3.04 15.52 -17.07
C LEU A 105 3.97 15.36 -15.86
N GLN A 106 5.09 16.08 -15.83
CA GLN A 106 6.01 16.08 -14.68
C GLN A 106 5.34 16.63 -13.43
N GLN A 107 4.69 17.78 -13.57
CA GLN A 107 3.98 18.41 -12.46
C GLN A 107 2.85 17.49 -11.96
N GLU A 108 2.06 16.94 -12.87
CA GLU A 108 0.96 16.03 -12.50
C GLU A 108 1.46 14.74 -11.84
N ALA A 109 2.59 14.18 -12.30
CA ALA A 109 3.23 13.02 -11.68
C ALA A 109 3.72 13.32 -10.26
N ILE A 110 4.39 14.45 -10.04
CA ILE A 110 4.85 14.88 -8.70
C ILE A 110 3.67 15.02 -7.74
N GLU A 111 2.60 15.68 -8.19
CA GLU A 111 1.37 15.83 -7.40
C GLU A 111 0.72 14.49 -7.09
N ALA A 112 0.61 13.60 -8.07
CA ALA A 112 0.03 12.28 -7.89
C ALA A 112 0.85 11.39 -6.93
N VAL A 113 2.19 11.45 -6.99
CA VAL A 113 3.09 10.78 -6.02
C VAL A 113 2.88 11.33 -4.61
N ALA A 114 2.76 12.65 -4.45
CA ALA A 114 2.51 13.26 -3.14
C ALA A 114 1.14 12.85 -2.58
N VAL A 115 0.11 12.75 -3.42
CA VAL A 115 -1.21 12.25 -3.02
C VAL A 115 -1.14 10.77 -2.64
N ALA A 116 -0.41 9.94 -3.38
CA ALA A 116 -0.22 8.52 -3.06
C ALA A 116 0.37 8.33 -1.67
N ALA A 117 1.42 9.09 -1.33
CA ALA A 117 2.04 9.06 -0.01
C ALA A 117 1.05 9.45 1.11
N LYS A 118 0.24 10.50 0.90
CA LYS A 118 -0.83 10.90 1.84
C LYS A 118 -1.91 9.81 1.98
N LYS A 119 -2.27 9.13 0.88
CA LYS A 119 -3.24 8.04 0.90
C LYS A 119 -2.72 6.84 1.68
N ARG A 120 -1.45 6.47 1.51
CA ARG A 120 -0.77 5.44 2.32
C ARG A 120 -0.73 5.83 3.79
N TRP A 121 -0.42 7.09 4.11
CA TRP A 121 -0.45 7.60 5.48
C TRP A 121 -1.85 7.45 6.10
N ASN A 122 -2.89 7.88 5.39
CA ASN A 122 -4.27 7.78 5.86
C ASN A 122 -4.70 6.33 6.10
N HIS A 123 -4.33 5.41 5.21
CA HIS A 123 -4.56 3.97 5.38
C HIS A 123 -3.90 3.44 6.66
N MET A 124 -2.60 3.69 6.85
CA MET A 124 -1.86 3.19 8.02
C MET A 124 -2.33 3.85 9.33
N ASN A 125 -2.58 5.16 9.31
CA ASN A 125 -3.08 5.90 10.47
C ASN A 125 -4.50 5.43 10.85
N GLY A 126 -5.35 5.16 9.87
CA GLY A 126 -6.67 4.60 10.09
C GLY A 126 -6.63 3.23 10.78
N ILE A 127 -5.74 2.34 10.32
CA ILE A 127 -5.49 1.05 10.99
C ILE A 127 -4.99 1.25 12.43
N TYR A 128 -4.05 2.17 12.65
CA TYR A 128 -3.52 2.46 13.98
C TYR A 128 -4.62 2.87 14.97
N TRP A 129 -5.47 3.82 14.60
CA TRP A 129 -6.56 4.29 15.46
C TRP A 129 -7.65 3.23 15.67
N TYR A 130 -7.98 2.47 14.62
CA TYR A 130 -8.93 1.35 14.73
C TYR A 130 -8.40 0.28 15.70
N ALA A 131 -7.18 -0.21 15.47
CA ALA A 131 -6.63 -1.36 16.18
C ALA A 131 -6.20 -1.06 17.63
N LEU A 132 -5.72 0.16 17.92
CA LEU A 132 -5.18 0.49 19.25
C LEU A 132 -6.13 1.31 20.12
N TYR A 133 -7.05 2.05 19.50
CA TYR A 133 -7.94 2.99 20.21
C TYR A 133 -9.42 2.70 19.97
N GLY A 134 -9.74 1.62 19.25
CA GLY A 134 -11.12 1.21 19.02
C GLY A 134 -11.93 2.23 18.24
N ARG A 135 -11.28 3.02 17.36
CA ARG A 135 -12.01 3.93 16.47
C ARG A 135 -13.06 3.14 15.72
N GLU A 136 -14.32 3.43 15.97
CA GLU A 136 -15.43 2.75 15.29
C GLU A 136 -15.50 3.18 13.83
N ASP A 137 -15.88 2.22 12.98
CA ASP A 137 -16.37 2.51 11.65
C ASP A 137 -17.83 2.94 11.79
N ASP A 138 -18.10 4.22 11.54
CA ASP A 138 -19.43 4.83 11.58
C ASP A 138 -20.11 4.84 10.19
N THR A 139 -19.56 4.11 9.22
CA THR A 139 -20.18 3.92 7.91
C THR A 139 -21.54 3.24 8.08
N PRO A 140 -22.64 3.83 7.57
CA PRO A 140 -23.94 3.18 7.61
C PRO A 140 -23.89 1.81 6.96
N VAL A 141 -24.44 0.80 7.63
CA VAL A 141 -24.65 -0.51 7.02
C VAL A 141 -25.88 -0.42 6.10
N ASP A 142 -25.79 -1.02 4.91
CA ASP A 142 -26.96 -1.17 4.05
C ASP A 142 -27.99 -2.05 4.79
N GLU A 143 -29.21 -1.52 5.00
CA GLU A 143 -30.32 -2.33 5.52
C GLU A 143 -30.69 -3.38 4.47
N THR A 144 -30.50 -4.66 4.80
CA THR A 144 -30.88 -5.81 3.97
C THR A 144 -32.38 -6.07 4.02
#